data_AF-A0A258C778-F1
#
_entry.id   AF-A0A258C778-F1
#
_cell.length_a   1.000
_cell.length_b   1.000
_cell.length_c   1.000
_cell.angle_alpha   90.00
_cell.angle_beta   90.00
_cell.angle_gamma   90.00
#
_symmetry.space_group_name_H-M   'P 1'
#
loop_
_entity.id
_entity.type
_entity.pdbx_description
1 polymer ?
#
loop_
_entity_poly.entity_id
_entity_poly.type
_entity_poly.pdbx_seq_one_letter_code
_entity_poly.pdbx_strand_id
1 'polypeptide(L)'
;AFLLHRLKLHTNSKTQIFPVGMLRGRALDFLGYRIWPTHRRIRKSSIGRIRRTLKILKRKFDSGAIGLDRVAQSILSWVAHAKNADTYGLRLHKLSAFAFRGGNRFQRNNERSI
;
A
#
# COMPACT_ATOMS: atom_id res chain seq x y z
N ALA A 1 -24.30 -29.05 -5.73
CA ALA A 1 -24.07 -27.68 -5.24
C ALA A 1 -23.72 -27.68 -3.75
N PHE A 2 -22.44 -27.66 -3.38
CA PHE A 2 -22.00 -27.69 -1.97
C PHE A 2 -22.14 -26.32 -1.28
N LEU A 3 -21.65 -25.25 -1.93
CA LEU A 3 -21.64 -23.89 -1.36
C LEU A 3 -23.04 -23.41 -0.95
N LEU A 4 -24.03 -23.60 -1.81
CA LEU A 4 -25.40 -23.19 -1.53
C LEU A 4 -26.08 -24.10 -0.50
N HIS A 5 -26.01 -25.43 -0.67
CA HIS A 5 -26.82 -26.35 0.14
C HIS A 5 -26.22 -26.65 1.51
N ARG A 6 -24.89 -26.59 1.67
CA ARG A 6 -24.21 -26.88 2.94
C ARG A 6 -23.74 -25.63 3.66
N LEU A 7 -23.27 -24.63 2.92
CA LEU A 7 -22.73 -23.39 3.51
C LEU A 7 -23.69 -22.20 3.41
N LYS A 8 -24.79 -22.30 2.65
CA LYS A 8 -25.72 -21.18 2.36
C LYS A 8 -25.02 -19.95 1.75
N LEU A 9 -24.03 -20.17 0.87
CA LEU A 9 -23.25 -19.13 0.20
C LEU A 9 -23.46 -19.10 -1.32
N HIS A 10 -23.38 -17.88 -1.88
CA HIS A 10 -23.35 -17.62 -3.32
C HIS A 10 -22.03 -16.96 -3.74
N THR A 11 -21.54 -17.31 -4.92
CA THR A 11 -20.40 -16.62 -5.56
C THR A 11 -20.84 -15.28 -6.14
N ASN A 12 -19.97 -14.28 -6.08
CA ASN A 12 -20.24 -12.97 -6.69
C ASN A 12 -19.60 -12.88 -8.10
N SER A 13 -19.79 -11.73 -8.78
CA SER A 13 -19.26 -11.47 -10.12
C SER A 13 -17.73 -11.42 -10.23
N LYS A 14 -17.02 -11.46 -9.10
CA LYS A 14 -15.55 -11.51 -9.05
C LYS A 14 -15.01 -12.94 -9.10
N THR A 15 -15.88 -13.96 -8.94
CA THR A 15 -15.49 -15.36 -9.07
C THR A 15 -15.24 -15.69 -10.53
N GLN A 16 -14.03 -16.13 -10.85
CA GLN A 16 -13.59 -16.41 -12.21
C GLN A 16 -12.70 -17.63 -12.21
N ILE A 17 -12.86 -18.51 -13.20
CA ILE A 17 -11.94 -19.60 -13.52
C ILE A 17 -11.12 -19.15 -14.73
N PHE A 18 -9.80 -19.23 -14.61
CA PHE A 18 -8.90 -18.77 -15.67
C PHE A 18 -7.57 -19.51 -15.58
N PRO A 19 -6.85 -19.69 -16.70
CA PRO A 19 -5.56 -20.36 -16.70
C PRO A 19 -4.50 -19.50 -16.02
N VAL A 20 -3.73 -20.12 -15.12
CA VAL A 20 -2.50 -19.58 -14.55
C VAL A 20 -1.35 -20.45 -15.05
N GLY A 21 -0.34 -19.84 -15.67
CA GLY A 21 0.75 -20.59 -16.30
C GLY A 21 1.89 -19.69 -16.77
N MET A 22 3.05 -20.28 -17.06
CA MET A 22 4.25 -19.56 -17.50
C MET A 22 4.09 -18.96 -18.91
N LEU A 23 3.37 -19.67 -19.79
CA LEU A 23 3.05 -19.23 -21.15
C LEU A 23 1.54 -19.03 -21.26
N ARG A 24 1.12 -17.86 -21.80
CA ARG A 24 -0.29 -17.52 -22.09
C ARG A 24 -1.26 -17.56 -20.88
N GLY A 25 -0.74 -17.64 -19.64
CA GLY A 25 -1.53 -17.58 -18.41
C GLY A 25 -1.80 -16.14 -17.94
N ARG A 26 -2.90 -15.95 -17.18
CA ARG A 26 -3.24 -14.66 -16.57
C ARG A 26 -2.70 -14.57 -15.14
N ALA A 27 -2.28 -13.38 -14.72
CA ALA A 27 -1.89 -13.12 -13.34
C ALA A 27 -3.07 -13.24 -12.37
N LEU A 28 -2.83 -13.78 -11.19
CA LEU A 28 -3.78 -13.74 -10.08
C LEU A 28 -3.69 -12.37 -9.38
N ASP A 29 -4.80 -11.64 -9.34
CA ASP A 29 -4.93 -10.44 -8.52
C ASP A 29 -5.25 -10.87 -7.07
N PHE A 30 -4.31 -10.67 -6.14
CA PHE A 30 -4.50 -11.02 -4.72
C PHE A 30 -3.79 -10.05 -3.78
N LEU A 31 -4.50 -9.59 -2.73
CA LEU A 31 -3.99 -8.67 -1.69
C LEU A 31 -3.25 -7.42 -2.21
N GLY A 32 -3.64 -6.90 -3.37
CA GLY A 32 -3.00 -5.73 -3.97
C GLY A 32 -1.78 -6.03 -4.84
N TYR A 33 -1.48 -7.31 -5.07
CA TYR A 33 -0.49 -7.80 -6.01
C TYR A 33 -1.11 -8.38 -7.28
N ARG A 34 -0.28 -8.47 -8.31
CA ARG A 34 -0.42 -9.36 -9.45
C ARG A 34 0.61 -10.47 -9.30
N ILE A 35 0.16 -11.70 -9.23
CA ILE A 35 0.99 -12.88 -8.97
C ILE A 35 1.02 -13.72 -10.24
N TRP A 36 2.22 -13.99 -10.73
CA TRP A 36 2.50 -14.98 -11.77
C TRP A 36 3.25 -16.16 -11.14
N PRO A 37 3.34 -17.31 -11.84
CA PRO A 37 4.17 -18.42 -11.37
C PRO A 37 5.65 -18.04 -11.16
N THR A 38 6.17 -17.08 -11.94
CA THR A 38 7.60 -16.72 -11.94
C THR A 38 7.93 -15.51 -11.07
N HIS A 39 6.98 -14.61 -10.83
CA HIS A 39 7.26 -13.30 -10.22
C HIS A 39 5.98 -12.66 -9.68
N ARG A 40 6.13 -11.60 -8.86
CA ARG A 40 5.00 -10.85 -8.30
C ARG A 40 5.19 -9.35 -8.52
N ARG A 41 4.15 -8.63 -8.92
CA ARG A 41 4.19 -7.15 -9.05
C ARG A 41 3.11 -6.50 -8.20
N ILE A 42 3.31 -5.23 -7.82
CA ILE A 42 2.25 -4.43 -7.16
C ILE A 42 1.21 -4.00 -8.20
N ARG A 43 -0.07 -4.11 -7.85
CA ARG A 43 -1.17 -3.64 -8.71
C ARG A 43 -1.18 -2.12 -8.86
N LYS A 44 -1.49 -1.61 -10.05
CA LYS A 44 -1.60 -0.17 -10.34
C LYS A 44 -2.52 0.56 -9.35
N SER A 45 -3.61 -0.06 -8.93
CA SER A 45 -4.55 0.49 -7.93
C SER A 45 -3.90 0.71 -6.56
N SER A 46 -3.03 -0.21 -6.14
CA SER A 46 -2.33 -0.13 -4.85
C SER A 46 -1.31 1.01 -4.88
N ILE A 47 -0.59 1.17 -5.99
CA ILE A 47 0.29 2.32 -6.24
C ILE A 47 -0.50 3.64 -6.21
N GLY A 48 -1.67 3.67 -6.86
CA GLY A 48 -2.54 4.85 -6.84
C GLY A 48 -3.02 5.20 -5.43
N ARG A 49 -3.33 4.17 -4.62
CA ARG A 49 -3.74 4.34 -3.22
C ARG A 49 -2.65 4.98 -2.38
N ILE A 50 -1.43 4.44 -2.40
CA ILE A 50 -0.33 5.02 -1.61
C ILE A 50 -0.02 6.46 -2.03
N ARG A 51 -0.06 6.79 -3.33
CA ARG A 51 0.14 8.17 -3.79
C ARG A 51 -0.89 9.13 -3.19
N ARG A 52 -2.17 8.73 -3.14
CA ARG A 52 -3.22 9.53 -2.51
C ARG A 52 -2.99 9.66 -1.00
N THR A 53 -2.63 8.56 -0.33
CA THR A 53 -2.30 8.57 1.10
C THR A 53 -1.15 9.52 1.41
N LEU A 54 -0.04 9.46 0.66
CA LEU A 54 1.11 10.35 0.86
C LEU A 54 0.76 11.83 0.64
N LYS A 55 -0.08 12.14 -0.35
CA LYS A 55 -0.57 13.51 -0.57
C LYS A 55 -1.37 14.03 0.63
N ILE A 56 -2.22 13.18 1.22
CA ILE A 56 -3.00 13.53 2.41
C ILE A 56 -2.09 13.70 3.63
N LEU A 57 -1.15 12.78 3.84
CA LEU A 57 -0.18 12.85 4.94
C LEU A 57 0.69 14.09 4.84
N LYS A 58 1.13 14.48 3.64
CA LYS A 58 1.89 15.72 3.43
C LYS A 58 1.09 16.94 3.86
N ARG A 59 -0.17 17.06 3.44
CA ARG A 59 -1.04 18.17 3.86
C ARG A 59 -1.23 18.23 5.38
N LYS A 60 -1.47 17.07 6.01
CA LYS A 60 -1.63 16.99 7.48
C LYS A 60 -0.35 17.36 8.21
N PHE A 61 0.80 16.88 7.73
CA PHE A 61 2.10 17.22 8.29
C PHE A 61 2.42 18.70 8.16
N ASP A 62 2.16 19.30 6.99
CA ASP A 62 2.38 20.74 6.74
C ASP A 62 1.51 21.63 7.61
N SER A 63 0.28 21.18 7.92
CA SER A 63 -0.61 21.85 8.87
C SER A 63 -0.25 21.65 10.34
N GLY A 64 0.75 20.81 10.65
CA GLY A 64 1.12 20.45 12.02
C GLY A 64 0.16 19.46 12.72
N ALA A 65 -0.86 18.96 12.02
CA ALA A 65 -1.86 18.06 12.57
C ALA A 65 -1.35 16.63 12.85
N ILE A 66 -0.23 16.24 12.22
CA ILE A 66 0.46 14.97 12.50
C ILE A 66 1.97 15.20 12.56
N GLY A 67 2.65 14.43 13.41
CA GLY A 67 4.10 14.38 13.46
C GLY A 67 4.73 13.55 12.33
N LEU A 68 6.06 13.60 12.26
CA LEU A 68 6.84 12.86 11.27
C LEU A 68 6.79 11.35 11.52
N ASP A 69 6.65 10.94 12.78
CA ASP A 69 6.46 9.56 13.23
C ASP A 69 5.26 8.91 12.53
N ARG A 70 4.13 9.61 12.45
CA ARG A 70 2.92 9.09 11.81
C ARG A 70 3.09 8.94 10.30
N VAL A 71 3.81 9.86 9.68
CA VAL A 71 4.18 9.79 8.26
C VAL A 71 5.10 8.59 8.02
N ALA A 72 6.14 8.44 8.84
CA ALA A 72 7.11 7.35 8.75
C ALA A 72 6.44 5.98 8.90
N GLN A 73 5.53 5.81 9.87
CA GLN A 73 4.76 4.57 10.05
C GLN A 73 4.02 4.15 8.77
N SER A 74 3.33 5.10 8.12
CA SER A 74 2.60 4.80 6.88
C SER A 74 3.54 4.46 5.72
N ILE A 75 4.70 5.11 5.64
CA ILE A 75 5.72 4.81 4.62
C ILE A 75 6.30 3.41 4.86
N LEU A 76 6.72 3.11 6.09
CA LEU A 76 7.30 1.82 6.45
C LEU A 76 6.35 0.66 6.19
N SER A 77 5.08 0.80 6.58
CA SER A 77 4.05 -0.21 6.29
C SER A 77 3.93 -0.47 4.79
N TRP A 78 3.91 0.58 3.98
CA TRP A 78 3.86 0.45 2.52
C TRP A 78 5.14 -0.17 1.94
N VAL A 79 6.32 0.21 2.44
CA VAL A 79 7.60 -0.36 2.02
C VAL A 79 7.68 -1.85 2.33
N ALA A 80 7.24 -2.26 3.52
CA ALA A 80 7.17 -3.66 3.91
C ALA A 80 6.25 -4.46 2.98
N HIS A 81 5.07 -3.91 2.65
CA HIS A 81 4.18 -4.49 1.65
C HIS A 81 4.84 -4.57 0.26
N ALA A 82 5.51 -3.50 -0.18
CA ALA A 82 6.15 -3.46 -1.48
C ALA A 82 7.34 -4.42 -1.60
N LYS A 83 8.06 -4.68 -0.50
CA LYS A 83 9.25 -5.54 -0.45
C LYS A 83 8.98 -6.97 -0.94
N ASN A 84 7.76 -7.45 -0.76
CA ASN A 84 7.36 -8.82 -1.13
C ASN A 84 6.96 -8.97 -2.62
N ALA A 85 7.23 -7.96 -3.45
CA ALA A 85 7.02 -8.02 -4.89
C ALA A 85 8.28 -7.56 -5.62
N ASP A 86 8.47 -8.04 -6.86
CA ASP A 86 9.52 -7.67 -7.80
C ASP A 86 9.34 -6.20 -8.21
N THR A 87 9.79 -5.35 -7.31
CA THR A 87 9.52 -3.91 -7.28
C THR A 87 10.80 -3.10 -7.16
N TYR A 88 11.96 -3.69 -7.47
CA TYR A 88 13.26 -3.08 -7.26
C TYR A 88 13.33 -1.67 -7.89
N GLY A 89 12.90 -1.51 -9.16
CA GLY A 89 12.81 -0.19 -9.80
C GLY A 89 11.64 0.71 -9.32
N LEU A 90 10.57 0.13 -8.77
CA LEU A 90 9.37 0.88 -8.35
C LEU A 90 9.51 1.48 -6.93
N ARG A 91 10.29 0.85 -6.06
CA ARG A 91 10.57 1.31 -4.70
C ARG A 91 11.42 2.59 -4.69
N LEU A 92 12.44 2.68 -5.56
CA LEU A 92 13.36 3.82 -5.61
C LEU A 92 12.71 5.11 -6.16
N HIS A 93 11.99 5.01 -7.28
CA HIS A 93 11.55 6.21 -8.02
C HIS A 93 10.29 6.89 -7.44
N LYS A 94 9.43 6.15 -6.72
CA LYS A 94 8.12 6.70 -6.29
C LYS A 94 8.12 7.33 -4.91
N LEU A 95 9.10 6.99 -4.06
CA LEU A 95 9.22 7.55 -2.71
C LEU A 95 10.00 8.87 -2.71
N SER A 96 10.99 9.03 -3.58
CA SER A 96 11.79 10.26 -3.71
C SER A 96 10.97 11.50 -4.09
N ALA A 97 9.81 11.32 -4.74
CA ALA A 97 8.92 12.41 -5.13
C ALA A 97 8.25 13.13 -3.94
N PHE A 98 8.31 12.56 -2.73
CA PHE A 98 7.70 13.14 -1.53
C PHE A 98 8.79 13.44 -0.50
N ALA A 99 9.46 14.59 -0.65
CA ALA A 99 10.35 15.11 0.38
C ALA A 99 9.52 15.69 1.54
N PHE A 100 9.68 15.10 2.72
CA PHE A 100 9.16 15.65 3.98
C PHE A 100 10.31 16.39 4.66
N ARG A 101 10.37 17.72 4.49
CA ARG A 101 11.34 18.55 5.20
C ARG A 101 10.87 18.73 6.63
N GLY A 102 11.60 18.12 7.58
CA GLY A 102 11.34 18.29 9.01
C GLY A 102 11.77 19.68 9.45
N GLY A 103 10.80 20.55 9.73
CA GLY A 103 11.01 21.66 10.66
C GLY A 103 10.88 21.08 12.06
N ASN A 104 11.98 21.05 12.82
CA ASN A 104 12.03 20.57 14.19
C ASN A 104 11.22 21.51 15.11
N ARG A 105 9.89 21.34 15.19
CA ARG A 105 8.98 22.14 16.03
C ARG A 105 8.16 21.34 17.05
N PHE A 106 8.49 20.08 17.28
CA PHE A 106 7.89 19.29 18.36
C PHE A 106 8.92 19.06 19.47
N GLN A 107 9.19 20.11 20.24
CA GLN A 107 9.79 20.08 21.59
C GLN A 107 9.93 21.53 22.11
N ARG A 108 8.82 22.20 22.43
CA ARG A 108 8.75 23.39 23.30
C ARG A 108 7.28 23.65 23.55
N ASN A 109 6.72 23.08 24.60
CA ASN A 109 5.49 23.53 25.29
C ASN A 109 5.12 22.50 26.38
N ASN A 110 6.04 22.18 27.30
CA ASN A 110 5.67 21.50 28.55
C ASN A 110 6.55 21.87 29.75
N GLU A 111 7.17 23.05 29.76
CA GLU A 111 8.01 23.51 30.90
C GLU A 111 7.74 24.98 31.28
N ARG A 112 6.48 25.41 31.28
CA ARG A 112 6.08 26.70 31.89
C ARG A 112 4.78 26.55 32.67
N SER A 113 4.84 25.78 33.75
CA SER A 113 3.99 25.91 34.93
C SER A 113 4.53 24.96 36.00
N ILE A 114 5.47 25.46 36.78
CA ILE A 114 5.62 25.36 38.24
C ILE A 114 6.60 26.47 38.64
#